data_AF-A0A226CZ28-F1
#
_entry.id   AF-A0A226CZ28-F1
#
_cell.length_a   1.000
_cell.length_b   1.000
_cell.length_c   1.000
_cell.angle_alpha   90.00
_cell.angle_beta   90.00
_cell.angle_gamma   90.00
#
_symmetry.space_group_name_H-M   'P 1'
#
loop_
_entity.id
_entity.type
_entity.pdbx_description
1 polymer ?
#
loop_
_entity_poly.entity_id
_entity_poly.type
_entity_poly.pdbx_seq_one_letter_code
_entity_poly.pdbx_strand_id
1 'polypeptide(L)'
;MQLKEEVTESGGGGGSGAPKGGRPKFGNTKRKSGQKSRLLQKAKKFAKQGRLGRGFEVDTETYNYFVQVLELWQKNAFESDEERETFITNSFAQTEGHEVNYSSNQLTSRVIETILPSASEEVLLRFGTAFGPSLRTLCSDPFASHVVEKLLEIASAEKWAKESPKLTEWFRQTARFVLNNLEEFTFGK
;
A
#
# COMPACT_ATOMS: atom_id res chain seq x y z
N MET A 1 1.13 -62.43 53.35
CA MET A 1 2.38 -63.11 53.74
C MET A 1 3.14 -63.41 52.45
N GLN A 2 4.31 -62.77 52.31
CA GLN A 2 5.43 -62.97 51.36
C GLN A 2 5.33 -63.97 50.17
N LEU A 3 5.61 -63.48 48.94
CA LEU A 3 6.77 -63.80 48.05
C LEU A 3 6.45 -63.93 46.55
N LYS A 4 7.26 -63.21 45.73
CA LYS A 4 7.87 -63.54 44.41
C LYS A 4 6.90 -63.88 43.24
N GLU A 5 7.19 -63.71 41.94
CA GLU A 5 8.42 -63.71 41.15
C GLU A 5 8.12 -63.18 39.72
N GLU A 6 9.21 -62.82 39.03
CA GLU A 6 9.48 -62.75 37.57
C GLU A 6 8.42 -62.50 36.47
N VAL A 7 8.74 -61.45 35.69
CA VAL A 7 8.93 -61.39 34.22
C VAL A 7 8.02 -62.23 33.31
N THR A 8 7.28 -61.53 32.44
CA THR A 8 7.24 -61.82 30.99
C THR A 8 6.89 -60.56 30.20
N GLU A 9 7.74 -60.21 29.24
CA GLU A 9 7.46 -59.24 28.18
C GLU A 9 6.49 -59.84 27.15
N SER A 10 5.47 -59.07 26.79
CA SER A 10 4.94 -58.90 25.42
C SER A 10 3.86 -57.81 25.57
N GLY A 11 3.86 -56.71 24.86
CA GLY A 11 4.14 -56.49 23.45
C GLY A 11 3.01 -55.56 22.97
N GLY A 12 3.37 -54.48 22.29
CA GLY A 12 2.45 -53.74 21.43
C GLY A 12 1.77 -52.52 22.03
N GLY A 13 1.83 -51.41 21.28
CA GLY A 13 0.71 -50.46 21.23
C GLY A 13 1.07 -49.00 21.41
N GLY A 14 1.62 -48.40 20.35
CA GLY A 14 1.22 -47.06 19.88
C GLY A 14 1.15 -45.93 20.91
N GLY A 15 2.28 -45.25 21.13
CA GLY A 15 2.27 -43.91 21.72
C GLY A 15 1.53 -42.93 20.82
N SER A 16 0.30 -42.59 21.20
CA SER A 16 -0.48 -41.48 20.66
C SER A 16 0.16 -40.15 21.06
N GLY A 17 1.10 -39.66 20.25
CA GLY A 17 1.63 -38.30 20.32
C GLY A 17 0.86 -37.40 19.36
N ALA A 18 -0.15 -36.69 19.87
CA ALA A 18 -0.83 -35.63 19.11
C ALA A 18 0.18 -34.56 18.67
N PRO A 19 0.23 -34.15 17.38
CA PRO A 19 1.02 -33.00 16.99
C PRO A 19 0.32 -31.75 17.53
N LYS A 20 0.98 -31.03 18.45
CA LYS A 20 0.54 -29.70 18.85
C LYS A 20 0.63 -28.79 17.63
N GLY A 21 -0.53 -28.55 17.00
CA GLY A 21 -0.72 -27.54 15.98
C GLY A 21 -0.44 -26.16 16.54
N GLY A 22 0.81 -25.72 16.40
CA GLY A 22 1.18 -24.33 16.57
C GLY A 22 0.64 -23.53 15.38
N ARG A 23 -0.39 -22.72 15.62
CA ARG A 23 -0.86 -21.70 14.68
C ARG A 23 0.35 -20.83 14.27
N PRO A 24 0.64 -20.63 12.97
CA PRO A 24 1.74 -19.76 12.59
C PRO A 24 1.44 -18.36 13.13
N LYS A 25 2.30 -17.88 14.03
CA LYS A 25 2.26 -16.50 14.49
C LYS A 25 2.56 -15.63 13.26
N PHE A 26 1.59 -14.86 12.81
CA PHE A 26 1.81 -13.81 11.83
C PHE A 26 2.87 -12.86 12.41
N GLY A 27 4.10 -13.04 11.95
CA GLY A 27 5.25 -12.27 12.37
C GLY A 27 4.98 -10.81 12.04
N ASN A 28 5.08 -9.96 13.06
CA ASN A 28 5.08 -8.52 12.92
C ASN A 28 6.23 -8.14 11.96
N THR A 29 5.90 -7.94 10.68
CA THR A 29 6.92 -7.67 9.67
C THR A 29 7.30 -6.22 9.83
N LYS A 30 8.28 -5.93 10.69
CA LYS A 30 9.10 -4.72 10.58
C LYS A 30 9.70 -4.72 9.17
N ARG A 31 8.99 -4.15 8.18
CA ARG A 31 9.47 -4.02 6.80
C ARG A 31 10.74 -3.16 6.86
N LYS A 32 11.85 -3.84 6.58
CA LYS A 32 13.23 -3.39 6.74
C LYS A 32 13.46 -2.03 6.08
N SER A 33 14.00 -1.08 6.85
CA SER A 33 14.45 0.25 6.38
C SER A 33 15.27 0.22 5.08
N GLY A 34 15.98 -0.89 4.80
CA GLY A 34 16.72 -1.10 3.56
C GLY A 34 15.90 -1.16 2.27
N GLN A 35 14.60 -1.47 2.29
CA GLN A 35 13.77 -1.48 1.07
C GLN A 35 13.45 -0.07 0.57
N LYS A 36 13.21 0.88 1.48
CA LYS A 36 12.92 2.29 1.15
C LYS A 36 14.12 2.97 0.49
N SER A 37 15.32 2.75 1.05
CA SER A 37 16.59 3.22 0.49
C SER A 37 16.85 2.68 -0.92
N ARG A 38 16.53 1.40 -1.19
CA ARG A 38 16.70 0.79 -2.52
C ARG A 38 15.82 1.40 -3.60
N LEU A 39 14.58 1.81 -3.27
CA LEU A 39 13.71 2.49 -4.23
C LEU A 39 14.32 3.82 -4.65
N LEU A 40 14.74 4.64 -3.68
CA LEU A 40 15.35 5.94 -3.94
C LEU A 40 16.64 5.83 -4.75
N GLN A 41 17.51 4.87 -4.41
CA GLN A 41 18.74 4.60 -5.17
C GLN A 41 18.45 4.24 -6.63
N LYS A 42 17.44 3.40 -6.88
CA LYS A 42 17.03 3.05 -8.24
C LYS A 42 16.45 4.25 -8.99
N ALA A 43 15.58 5.02 -8.35
CA ALA A 43 14.95 6.19 -8.94
C ALA A 43 16.00 7.25 -9.34
N LYS A 44 16.98 7.53 -8.47
CA LYS A 44 18.11 8.41 -8.79
C LYS A 44 18.97 7.90 -9.95
N LYS A 45 19.22 6.59 -10.03
CA LYS A 45 19.97 5.99 -11.16
C LYS A 45 19.19 6.15 -12.47
N PHE A 46 17.89 5.94 -12.42
CA PHE A 46 16.99 6.03 -13.55
C PHE A 46 16.87 7.46 -14.10
N ALA A 47 16.74 8.46 -13.21
CA ALA A 47 16.83 9.87 -13.58
C ALA A 47 18.11 10.19 -14.37
N LYS A 48 19.27 9.75 -13.87
CA LYS A 48 20.57 9.97 -14.55
C LYS A 48 20.70 9.29 -15.92
N GLN A 49 19.91 8.24 -16.16
CA GLN A 49 19.92 7.47 -17.41
C GLN A 49 18.80 7.90 -18.37
N GLY A 50 17.99 8.91 -18.03
CA GLY A 50 16.83 9.32 -18.81
C GLY A 50 15.71 8.26 -18.85
N ARG A 51 15.70 7.31 -17.91
CA ARG A 51 14.69 6.24 -17.84
C ARG A 51 13.63 6.63 -16.82
N LEU A 52 12.47 7.13 -17.26
CA LEU A 52 11.47 7.74 -16.37
C LEU A 52 10.41 6.76 -15.83
N GLY A 53 10.75 5.47 -15.77
CA GLY A 53 9.85 4.41 -15.30
C GLY A 53 9.04 3.75 -16.41
N ARG A 54 7.98 3.05 -16.01
CA ARG A 54 7.00 2.39 -16.88
C ARG A 54 5.59 2.94 -16.56
N GLY A 55 4.63 2.66 -17.45
CA GLY A 55 3.26 3.14 -17.32
C GLY A 55 3.10 4.49 -18.00
N PHE A 56 2.35 5.40 -17.39
CA PHE A 56 2.18 6.76 -17.90
C PHE A 56 3.54 7.46 -18.07
N GLU A 57 3.71 8.16 -19.20
CA GLU A 57 4.93 8.90 -19.49
C GLU A 57 4.93 10.22 -18.71
N VAL A 58 5.96 10.42 -17.89
CA VAL A 58 6.19 11.67 -17.16
C VAL A 58 7.45 12.32 -17.73
N ASP A 59 7.47 13.65 -17.79
CA ASP A 59 8.66 14.37 -18.21
C ASP A 59 9.78 14.28 -17.15
N THR A 60 10.98 14.73 -17.53
CA THR A 60 12.16 14.65 -16.67
C THR A 60 12.06 15.56 -15.44
N GLU A 61 11.41 16.71 -15.56
CA GLU A 61 11.25 17.68 -14.47
C GLU A 61 10.32 17.10 -13.40
N THR A 62 9.13 16.64 -13.81
CA THR A 62 8.15 15.93 -12.98
C THR A 62 8.78 14.71 -12.32
N TYR A 63 9.51 13.87 -13.07
CA TYR A 63 10.17 12.70 -12.50
C TYR A 63 11.16 13.10 -11.39
N ASN A 64 12.03 14.07 -11.67
CA ASN A 64 13.03 14.53 -10.71
C ASN A 64 12.39 15.16 -9.47
N TYR A 65 11.28 15.88 -9.62
CA TYR A 65 10.49 16.39 -8.52
C TYR A 65 10.05 15.26 -7.57
N PHE A 66 9.41 14.20 -8.10
CA PHE A 66 8.98 13.08 -7.26
C PHE A 66 10.14 12.28 -6.65
N VAL A 67 11.31 12.22 -7.30
CA VAL A 67 12.54 11.68 -6.68
C VAL A 67 12.93 12.50 -5.45
N GLN A 68 12.86 13.83 -5.53
CA GLN A 68 13.18 14.72 -4.41
C GLN A 68 12.15 14.60 -3.29
N VAL A 69 10.86 14.56 -3.60
CA VAL A 69 9.79 14.29 -2.62
C VAL A 69 10.06 12.98 -1.88
N LEU A 70 10.37 11.91 -2.59
CA LEU A 70 10.68 10.62 -1.98
C LEU A 70 11.93 10.69 -1.09
N GLU A 71 12.96 11.43 -1.51
CA GLU A 71 14.17 11.61 -0.73
C GLU A 71 13.92 12.37 0.57
N LEU A 72 13.24 13.52 0.49
CA LEU A 72 12.93 14.36 1.65
C LEU A 72 12.03 13.59 2.64
N TRP A 73 11.01 12.91 2.13
CA TRP A 73 10.15 12.06 2.95
C TRP A 73 10.91 10.93 3.65
N GLN A 74 11.84 10.27 2.95
CA GLN A 74 12.63 9.19 3.55
C GLN A 74 13.65 9.68 4.58
N LYS A 75 14.20 10.87 4.39
CA LYS A 75 15.05 11.52 5.39
C LYS A 75 14.25 11.84 6.66
N ASN A 76 12.96 12.19 6.50
CA ASN A 76 12.05 12.54 7.59
C ASN A 76 12.69 13.53 8.58
N ALA A 77 13.38 14.52 8.02
CA ALA A 77 14.15 15.52 8.74
C ALA A 77 13.45 16.89 8.69
N PHE A 78 12.14 16.89 8.98
CA PHE A 78 11.34 18.10 9.13
C PHE A 78 11.55 18.67 10.53
N GLU A 79 11.68 19.99 10.64
CA GLU A 79 11.91 20.74 11.88
C GLU A 79 10.63 20.83 12.73
N SER A 80 9.45 20.81 12.07
CA SER A 80 8.16 20.80 12.75
C SER A 80 7.06 20.04 11.98
N ASP A 81 5.93 19.80 12.64
CA ASP A 81 4.76 19.19 12.01
C ASP A 81 4.14 20.12 10.95
N GLU A 82 4.19 21.44 11.15
CA GLU A 82 3.73 22.44 10.17
C GLU A 82 4.60 22.45 8.90
N GLU A 83 5.93 22.28 9.04
CA GLU A 83 6.82 22.15 7.88
C GLU A 83 6.49 20.88 7.09
N ARG A 84 6.26 19.77 7.80
CA ARG A 84 5.85 18.51 7.19
C ARG A 84 4.51 18.65 6.46
N GLU A 85 3.52 19.31 7.05
CA GLU A 85 2.23 19.57 6.43
C GLU A 85 2.37 20.43 5.17
N THR A 86 3.17 21.50 5.24
CA THR A 86 3.47 22.36 4.09
C THR A 86 4.14 21.57 2.96
N PHE A 87 5.09 20.70 3.29
CA PHE A 87 5.73 19.80 2.32
C PHE A 87 4.72 18.87 1.64
N ILE A 88 3.81 18.25 2.42
CA ILE A 88 2.77 17.37 1.89
C ILE A 88 1.83 18.14 0.95
N THR A 89 1.34 19.30 1.39
CA THR A 89 0.44 20.15 0.60
C THR A 89 1.08 20.53 -0.73
N ASN A 90 2.33 21.01 -0.72
CA ASN A 90 3.05 21.37 -1.93
C ASN A 90 3.30 20.16 -2.84
N SER A 91 3.60 19.00 -2.26
CA SER A 91 3.80 17.74 -3.01
C SER A 91 2.54 17.31 -3.76
N PHE A 92 1.38 17.43 -3.12
CA PHE A 92 0.10 17.11 -3.76
C PHE A 92 -0.40 18.19 -4.70
N ALA A 93 -0.04 19.46 -4.52
CA ALA A 93 -0.34 20.50 -5.50
C ALA A 93 0.24 20.14 -6.88
N GLN A 94 1.42 19.49 -6.94
CA GLN A 94 2.00 19.03 -8.20
C GLN A 94 1.20 17.91 -8.89
N THR A 95 0.25 17.26 -8.21
CA THR A 95 -0.57 16.19 -8.82
C THR A 95 -1.89 16.70 -9.38
N GLU A 96 -2.21 17.99 -9.21
CA GLU A 96 -3.49 18.56 -9.64
C GLU A 96 -3.69 18.43 -11.15
N GLY A 97 -4.82 17.83 -11.54
CA GLY A 97 -5.13 17.56 -12.96
C GLY A 97 -4.39 16.35 -13.54
N HIS A 98 -3.54 15.70 -12.74
CA HIS A 98 -2.72 14.55 -13.14
C HIS A 98 -2.88 13.36 -12.18
N GLU A 99 -3.93 13.32 -11.36
CA GLU A 99 -4.12 12.29 -10.32
C GLU A 99 -4.11 10.88 -10.91
N VAL A 100 -4.85 10.66 -12.00
CA VAL A 100 -4.93 9.37 -12.72
C VAL A 100 -3.57 9.03 -13.35
N ASN A 101 -2.98 10.00 -14.05
CA ASN A 101 -1.75 9.84 -14.82
C ASN A 101 -0.56 9.51 -13.92
N TYR A 102 -0.34 10.31 -12.88
CA TYR A 102 0.76 10.11 -11.93
C TYR A 102 0.52 8.93 -11.00
N SER A 103 -0.73 8.49 -10.81
CA SER A 103 -0.98 7.19 -10.15
C SER A 103 -0.61 6.02 -11.05
N SER A 104 -0.53 6.20 -12.36
CA SER A 104 -0.26 5.14 -13.35
C SER A 104 1.19 5.10 -13.82
N ASN A 105 2.11 5.84 -13.20
CA ASN A 105 3.55 5.75 -13.46
C ASN A 105 4.29 5.05 -12.32
N GLN A 106 5.27 4.21 -12.68
CA GLN A 106 6.00 3.35 -11.75
C GLN A 106 6.64 4.06 -10.54
N LEU A 107 7.20 5.27 -10.72
CA LEU A 107 7.82 6.00 -9.61
C LEU A 107 6.77 6.81 -8.87
N THR A 108 6.04 7.66 -9.59
CA THR A 108 5.14 8.65 -8.98
C THR A 108 4.02 7.98 -8.20
N SER A 109 3.50 6.83 -8.67
CA SER A 109 2.49 6.05 -7.92
C SER A 109 3.01 5.64 -6.55
N ARG A 110 4.26 5.17 -6.48
CA ARG A 110 4.91 4.75 -5.24
C ARG A 110 5.16 5.92 -4.30
N VAL A 111 5.48 7.10 -4.84
CA VAL A 111 5.62 8.31 -4.03
C VAL A 111 4.27 8.73 -3.47
N ILE A 112 3.23 8.78 -4.31
CA ILE A 112 1.86 9.09 -3.90
C ILE A 112 1.41 8.13 -2.80
N GLU A 113 1.48 6.80 -3.00
CA GLU A 113 1.15 5.80 -1.97
C GLU A 113 1.88 6.04 -0.64
N THR A 114 3.12 6.51 -0.71
CA THR A 114 3.99 6.70 0.46
C THR A 114 3.56 7.90 1.31
N ILE A 115 3.09 8.98 0.67
CA ILE A 115 2.75 10.23 1.35
C ILE A 115 1.24 10.44 1.54
N LEU A 116 0.39 9.72 0.78
CA LEU A 116 -1.08 9.79 0.83
C LEU A 116 -1.68 9.60 2.24
N PRO A 117 -1.13 8.75 3.14
CA PRO A 117 -1.62 8.65 4.51
C PRO A 117 -1.53 9.93 5.33
N SER A 118 -0.71 10.90 4.91
CA SER A 118 -0.58 12.22 5.55
C SER A 118 -1.30 13.34 4.81
N ALA A 119 -2.06 13.00 3.76
CA ALA A 119 -2.80 13.98 2.97
C ALA A 119 -4.02 14.55 3.72
N SER A 120 -4.42 15.77 3.34
CA SER A 120 -5.66 16.39 3.81
C SER A 120 -6.89 15.70 3.19
N GLU A 121 -8.08 15.91 3.80
CA GLU A 121 -9.34 15.39 3.27
C GLU A 121 -9.58 15.84 1.82
N GLU A 122 -9.27 17.11 1.52
CA GLU A 122 -9.43 17.70 0.20
C GLU A 122 -8.65 16.92 -0.87
N VAL A 123 -7.38 16.59 -0.58
CA VAL A 123 -6.54 15.79 -1.47
C VAL A 123 -7.13 14.40 -1.65
N LEU A 124 -7.55 13.73 -0.56
CA LEU A 124 -8.14 12.38 -0.65
C LEU A 124 -9.39 12.37 -1.53
N LEU A 125 -10.27 13.36 -1.37
CA LEU A 125 -11.48 13.51 -2.18
C LEU A 125 -11.16 13.84 -3.64
N ARG A 126 -10.14 14.66 -3.89
CA ARG A 126 -9.69 14.99 -5.24
C ARG A 126 -9.22 13.75 -6.00
N PHE A 127 -8.37 12.94 -5.39
CA PHE A 127 -7.95 11.65 -5.96
C PHE A 127 -9.14 10.70 -6.17
N GLY A 128 -10.03 10.58 -5.17
CA GLY A 128 -11.21 9.74 -5.28
C GLY A 128 -12.14 10.15 -6.44
N THR A 129 -12.36 11.46 -6.58
CA THR A 129 -13.17 12.02 -7.67
C THR A 129 -12.53 11.77 -9.03
N ALA A 130 -11.22 12.01 -9.16
CA ALA A 130 -10.49 11.77 -10.41
C ALA A 130 -10.48 10.29 -10.83
N PHE A 131 -10.47 9.37 -9.87
CA PHE A 131 -10.47 7.93 -10.15
C PHE A 131 -11.82 7.40 -10.60
N GLY A 132 -12.95 8.00 -10.17
CA GLY A 132 -14.30 7.48 -10.42
C GLY A 132 -14.56 7.07 -11.89
N PRO A 133 -14.33 7.95 -12.88
CA PRO A 133 -14.56 7.62 -14.30
C PRO A 133 -13.67 6.50 -14.86
N SER A 134 -12.47 6.33 -14.31
CA SER A 134 -11.45 5.39 -14.80
C SER A 134 -11.22 4.20 -13.88
N LEU A 135 -12.09 4.01 -12.89
CA LEU A 135 -11.87 3.09 -11.78
C LEU A 135 -11.59 1.66 -12.25
N ARG A 136 -12.31 1.20 -13.28
CA ARG A 136 -12.10 -0.11 -13.92
C ARG A 136 -10.67 -0.28 -14.42
N THR A 137 -10.18 0.66 -15.21
CA THR A 137 -8.82 0.63 -15.78
C THR A 137 -7.77 0.73 -14.67
N LEU A 138 -8.00 1.59 -13.67
CA LEU A 138 -7.04 1.79 -12.57
C LEU A 138 -6.92 0.57 -11.66
N CYS A 139 -8.00 -0.15 -11.40
CA CYS A 139 -7.97 -1.39 -10.63
C CYS A 139 -7.12 -2.48 -11.31
N SER A 140 -6.98 -2.45 -12.64
CA SER A 140 -6.17 -3.40 -13.40
C SER A 140 -4.77 -2.88 -13.77
N ASP A 141 -4.47 -1.60 -13.52
CA ASP A 141 -3.16 -1.01 -13.81
C ASP A 141 -2.10 -1.51 -12.81
N PRO A 142 -0.89 -1.91 -13.25
CA PRO A 142 0.16 -2.45 -12.38
C PRO A 142 0.73 -1.45 -11.36
N PHE A 143 0.39 -0.17 -11.46
CA PHE A 143 0.86 0.90 -10.58
C PHE A 143 -0.30 1.59 -9.86
N ALA A 144 -1.34 2.01 -10.60
CA ALA A 144 -2.44 2.79 -10.05
C ALA A 144 -3.35 1.97 -9.13
N SER A 145 -3.47 0.66 -9.36
CA SER A 145 -4.23 -0.24 -8.48
C SER A 145 -3.79 -0.14 -7.03
N HIS A 146 -2.49 0.04 -6.79
CA HIS A 146 -1.94 0.23 -5.45
C HIS A 146 -2.30 1.58 -4.82
N VAL A 147 -2.41 2.64 -5.63
CA VAL A 147 -2.87 3.95 -5.16
C VAL A 147 -4.35 3.89 -4.81
N VAL A 148 -5.17 3.22 -5.63
CA VAL A 148 -6.59 2.98 -5.36
C VAL A 148 -6.76 2.17 -4.07
N GLU A 149 -6.01 1.07 -3.91
CA GLU A 149 -5.98 0.26 -2.69
C GLU A 149 -5.61 1.11 -1.47
N LYS A 150 -4.57 1.94 -1.58
CA LYS A 150 -4.13 2.82 -0.49
C LYS A 150 -5.20 3.83 -0.10
N LEU A 151 -5.88 4.44 -1.08
CA LEU A 151 -6.95 5.39 -0.83
C LEU A 151 -8.15 4.73 -0.17
N LEU A 152 -8.52 3.52 -0.60
CA LEU A 152 -9.57 2.71 0.05
C LEU A 152 -9.21 2.35 1.49
N GLU A 153 -7.97 1.93 1.75
CA GLU A 153 -7.47 1.64 3.09
C GLU A 153 -7.61 2.88 4.00
N ILE A 154 -7.17 4.05 3.53
CA ILE A 154 -7.30 5.31 4.27
C ILE A 154 -8.77 5.63 4.52
N ALA A 155 -9.60 5.65 3.47
CA ALA A 155 -11.02 6.02 3.57
C ALA A 155 -11.84 5.06 4.45
N SER A 156 -11.40 3.81 4.61
CA SER A 156 -12.05 2.82 5.50
C SER A 156 -11.79 3.05 6.99
N ALA A 157 -10.84 3.92 7.35
CA ALA A 157 -10.50 4.17 8.75
C ALA A 157 -11.65 4.84 9.52
N GLU A 158 -11.85 4.44 10.79
CA GLU A 158 -12.92 4.94 11.65
C GLU A 158 -12.93 6.47 11.77
N LYS A 159 -11.74 7.10 11.72
CA LYS A 159 -11.58 8.55 11.67
C LYS A 159 -12.46 9.17 10.58
N TRP A 160 -12.28 8.72 9.34
CA TRP A 160 -12.96 9.30 8.19
C TRP A 160 -14.44 8.97 8.13
N ALA A 161 -14.85 7.82 8.70
CA ALA A 161 -16.25 7.48 8.88
C ALA A 161 -17.01 8.50 9.75
N LYS A 162 -16.31 9.14 10.70
CA LYS A 162 -16.88 10.17 11.60
C LYS A 162 -16.71 11.58 11.06
N GLU A 163 -15.54 11.88 10.48
CA GLU A 163 -15.14 13.23 10.11
C GLU A 163 -15.59 13.63 8.70
N SER A 164 -15.69 12.68 7.76
CA SER A 164 -15.99 12.98 6.35
C SER A 164 -17.10 12.09 5.78
N PRO A 165 -18.35 12.59 5.74
CA PRO A 165 -19.44 11.93 5.04
C PRO A 165 -19.15 11.75 3.54
N LYS A 166 -18.45 12.69 2.92
CA LYS A 166 -18.10 12.66 1.49
C LYS A 166 -17.12 11.53 1.17
N LEU A 167 -16.04 11.40 1.96
CA LEU A 167 -15.04 10.35 1.74
C LEU A 167 -15.62 8.98 2.05
N THR A 168 -16.48 8.90 3.06
CA THR A 168 -17.24 7.67 3.38
C THR A 168 -18.17 7.27 2.23
N GLU A 169 -18.87 8.23 1.63
CA GLU A 169 -19.74 7.95 0.48
C GLU A 169 -18.93 7.48 -0.73
N TRP A 170 -17.81 8.15 -1.03
CA TRP A 170 -16.88 7.71 -2.07
C TRP A 170 -16.39 6.27 -1.83
N PHE A 171 -15.98 5.95 -0.60
CA PHE A 171 -15.57 4.60 -0.23
C PHE A 171 -16.68 3.57 -0.48
N ARG A 172 -17.92 3.87 -0.06
CA ARG A 172 -19.08 2.98 -0.26
C ARG A 172 -19.40 2.76 -1.73
N GLN A 173 -19.36 3.81 -2.53
CA GLN A 173 -19.60 3.74 -3.99
C GLN A 173 -18.52 2.90 -4.67
N THR A 174 -17.26 3.14 -4.34
CA THR A 174 -16.11 2.43 -4.88
C THR A 174 -16.12 0.95 -4.47
N ALA A 175 -16.36 0.64 -3.19
CA ALA A 175 -16.47 -0.73 -2.70
C ALA A 175 -17.62 -1.49 -3.38
N ARG A 176 -18.79 -0.84 -3.54
CA ARG A 176 -19.93 -1.42 -4.27
C ARG A 176 -19.57 -1.70 -5.73
N PHE A 177 -18.89 -0.77 -6.40
CA PHE A 177 -18.44 -0.95 -7.77
C PHE A 177 -17.52 -2.17 -7.89
N VAL A 178 -16.49 -2.27 -7.03
CA VAL A 178 -15.55 -3.41 -7.05
C VAL A 178 -16.26 -4.74 -6.79
N LEU A 179 -17.14 -4.80 -5.78
CA LEU A 179 -17.87 -6.02 -5.44
C LEU A 179 -18.83 -6.46 -6.55
N ASN A 180 -19.53 -5.49 -7.18
CA ASN A 180 -20.46 -5.79 -8.28
C ASN A 180 -19.75 -6.24 -9.56
N ASN A 181 -18.45 -5.94 -9.70
CA ASN A 181 -17.64 -6.30 -10.86
C ASN A 181 -16.53 -7.30 -10.48
N LEU A 182 -16.66 -8.01 -9.35
CA LEU A 182 -15.60 -8.86 -8.83
C LEU A 182 -15.18 -9.94 -9.83
N GLU A 183 -16.15 -10.56 -10.50
CA GLU A 183 -15.90 -11.60 -11.52
C GLU A 183 -14.99 -11.09 -12.64
N GLU A 184 -15.20 -9.85 -13.09
CA GLU A 184 -14.39 -9.22 -14.13
C GLU A 184 -12.95 -8.98 -13.65
N PHE A 185 -12.76 -8.56 -12.41
CA PHE A 185 -11.40 -8.35 -11.86
C PHE A 185 -10.66 -9.65 -11.58
N THR A 186 -11.36 -10.76 -11.31
CA THR A 186 -10.74 -12.05 -11.00
C THR A 186 -10.54 -12.94 -12.23
N PHE A 187 -11.47 -12.87 -13.18
CA PHE A 187 -11.52 -13.80 -14.31
C PHE A 187 -11.58 -13.10 -15.68
N GLY A 188 -11.74 -11.77 -15.71
CA GLY A 188 -11.60 -10.97 -16.92
C GLY A 188 -10.16 -11.06 -17.43
N LYS A 189 -10.01 -11.62 -18.62
CA LYS A 189 -8.73 -11.72 -19.33
C LYS A 189 -8.42 -10.43 -20.07
#